data_AF-A0A1V4Q4T1-F1
#
_entry.id   AF-A0A1V4Q4T1-F1
#
_cell.length_a   1.000
_cell.length_b   1.000
_cell.length_c   1.000
_cell.angle_alpha   90.00
_cell.angle_beta   90.00
_cell.angle_gamma   90.00
#
_symmetry.space_group_name_H-M   'P 1'
#
loop_
_entity.id
_entity.type
_entity.pdbx_description
1 polymer ?
#
loop_
_entity_poly.entity_id
_entity_poly.type
_entity_poly.pdbx_seq_one_letter_code
_entity_poly.pdbx_strand_id
1 'polypeptide(L)'
;MAVSDTTGSQAHRVDVVGAASASVTCAEDQPLLDAFLRNGVYLPNSCNQGTCGTCKVRLCSGTVDAPEVPETVLGADDQARGFVLACQSRPRSDTTIEVEAPEQTGPRHRLRDVAGTVHGIETVAHDTVTVLVDIDEPLDFSAGQYMEIAVPGTGEWRQYSMANPPASASRLEFQIRRVPGGVATDGWIFGGLDVGHELEMRGPWGDFAYEPGADEPETPMLLLAGGTGLAPLTSIAAQALTDDPDREIHLYHGVRHEADLYHQQFWQELAERHRGLTYVPCLSRSEWVGRTGYVGDAVLDDFASLRGYVAYLCGPPAMVDAGVKACKRRRMPARNIRREKYTPSGIVPAGLSA
;
A
#
# COMPACT_ATOMS: atom_id res chain seq x y z
N MET A 1 -10.83 -24.27 -39.16
CA MET A 1 -11.42 -22.92 -39.29
C MET A 1 -10.63 -22.02 -38.38
N ALA A 2 -9.88 -21.09 -38.96
CA ALA A 2 -9.12 -20.10 -38.23
C ALA A 2 -10.09 -19.15 -37.53
N VAL A 3 -9.94 -19.00 -36.21
CA VAL A 3 -10.49 -17.86 -35.50
C VAL A 3 -9.40 -16.81 -35.52
N SER A 4 -9.53 -15.87 -36.45
CA SER A 4 -8.86 -14.59 -36.39
C SER A 4 -9.49 -13.79 -35.26
N ASP A 5 -8.71 -13.44 -34.23
CA ASP A 5 -8.93 -12.19 -33.51
C ASP A 5 -7.69 -11.75 -32.75
N THR A 6 -7.08 -10.66 -33.21
CA THR A 6 -6.37 -9.69 -32.36
C THR A 6 -6.23 -8.43 -33.20
N THR A 7 -7.24 -7.57 -33.13
CA THR A 7 -7.06 -6.13 -33.30
C THR A 7 -5.93 -5.70 -32.35
N GLY A 8 -4.76 -5.35 -32.88
CA GLY A 8 -3.73 -4.70 -32.07
C GLY A 8 -4.31 -3.42 -31.50
N SER A 9 -4.42 -3.33 -30.17
CA SER A 9 -4.83 -2.11 -29.47
C SER A 9 -3.97 -0.96 -29.98
N GLN A 10 -4.62 0.11 -30.45
CA GLN A 10 -3.91 1.32 -30.87
C GLN A 10 -3.15 1.89 -29.66
N ALA A 11 -1.96 2.43 -29.89
CA ALA A 11 -1.12 2.97 -28.84
C ALA A 11 -0.74 4.42 -29.14
N HIS A 12 -0.59 5.20 -28.07
CA HIS A 12 -0.33 6.64 -28.11
C HIS A 12 0.96 6.96 -27.36
N ARG A 13 1.67 8.02 -27.79
CA ARG A 13 2.79 8.56 -27.02
C ARG A 13 2.24 9.38 -25.87
N VAL A 14 2.65 9.07 -24.65
CA VAL A 14 2.31 9.87 -23.46
C VAL A 14 3.58 10.45 -22.86
N ASP A 15 3.63 11.77 -22.84
CA ASP A 15 4.74 12.54 -22.30
C ASP A 15 4.39 13.03 -20.89
N VAL A 16 5.26 12.77 -19.91
CA VAL A 16 5.21 13.46 -18.61
C VAL A 16 6.19 14.62 -18.64
N VAL A 17 5.74 15.80 -18.22
CA VAL A 17 6.55 17.02 -18.12
C VAL A 17 6.65 17.49 -16.67
N GLY A 18 7.70 18.28 -16.36
CA GLY A 18 7.93 18.85 -15.04
C GLY A 18 9.38 18.65 -14.59
N ALA A 19 9.58 18.27 -13.31
CA ALA A 19 10.90 18.08 -12.72
C ALA A 19 11.75 16.98 -13.38
N ALA A 20 11.10 15.92 -13.87
CA ALA A 20 11.71 14.92 -14.74
C ALA A 20 10.76 14.61 -15.89
N SER A 21 11.21 14.88 -17.11
CA SER A 21 10.45 14.60 -18.32
C SER A 21 10.76 13.20 -18.84
N ALA A 22 9.73 12.47 -19.24
CA ALA A 22 9.86 11.15 -19.85
C ALA A 22 8.73 10.91 -20.85
N SER A 23 8.91 9.95 -21.74
CA SER A 23 7.93 9.57 -22.74
C SER A 23 7.75 8.07 -22.72
N VAL A 24 6.50 7.61 -22.74
CA VAL A 24 6.15 6.19 -22.78
C VAL A 24 5.12 5.94 -23.88
N THR A 25 5.10 4.72 -24.42
CA THR A 25 4.00 4.25 -25.26
C THR A 25 2.94 3.62 -24.38
N CYS A 26 1.68 4.03 -24.55
CA CYS A 26 0.56 3.55 -23.76
C CYS A 26 -0.58 3.08 -24.68
N ALA A 27 -1.06 1.86 -24.49
CA ALA A 27 -2.16 1.30 -25.26
C ALA A 27 -3.51 1.93 -24.87
N GLU A 28 -4.49 1.96 -25.78
CA GLU A 28 -5.80 2.57 -25.54
C GLU A 28 -6.64 1.90 -24.42
N ASP A 29 -6.32 0.67 -24.09
CA ASP A 29 -6.93 -0.13 -23.02
C ASP A 29 -6.11 -0.12 -21.72
N GLN A 30 -4.90 0.46 -21.75
CA GLN A 30 -3.95 0.51 -20.64
C GLN A 30 -4.10 1.82 -19.85
N PRO A 31 -4.23 1.79 -18.51
CA PRO A 31 -4.17 2.98 -17.69
C PRO A 31 -2.82 3.69 -17.80
N LEU A 32 -2.83 5.03 -17.76
CA LEU A 32 -1.60 5.82 -17.81
C LEU A 32 -0.60 5.39 -16.73
N LEU A 33 -1.07 5.20 -15.49
CA LEU A 33 -0.20 4.79 -14.37
C LEU A 33 0.55 3.48 -14.66
N ASP A 34 -0.14 2.47 -15.17
CA ASP A 34 0.45 1.18 -15.50
C ASP A 34 1.55 1.34 -16.57
N ALA A 35 1.28 2.10 -17.63
CA ALA A 35 2.26 2.35 -18.69
C ALA A 35 3.54 3.03 -18.17
N PHE A 36 3.41 4.05 -17.32
CA PHE A 36 4.56 4.75 -16.76
C PHE A 36 5.38 3.85 -15.82
N LEU A 37 4.74 3.16 -14.88
CA LEU A 37 5.45 2.31 -13.92
C LEU A 37 6.13 1.09 -14.58
N ARG A 38 5.53 0.50 -15.63
CA ARG A 38 6.18 -0.59 -16.40
C ARG A 38 7.44 -0.12 -17.12
N ASN A 39 7.48 1.14 -17.52
CA ASN A 39 8.65 1.77 -18.14
C ASN A 39 9.66 2.32 -17.11
N GLY A 40 9.44 2.08 -15.81
CA GLY A 40 10.30 2.58 -14.74
C GLY A 40 10.25 4.10 -14.57
N VAL A 41 9.17 4.73 -15.06
CA VAL A 41 8.92 6.15 -14.87
C VAL A 41 7.94 6.30 -13.73
N TYR A 42 8.40 6.93 -12.66
CA TYR A 42 7.60 7.15 -11.47
C TYR A 42 6.41 8.07 -11.73
N LEU A 43 5.24 7.65 -11.26
CA LEU A 43 4.08 8.50 -11.00
C LEU A 43 3.57 8.20 -9.58
N PRO A 44 3.13 9.21 -8.81
CA PRO A 44 2.60 9.00 -7.47
C PRO A 44 1.43 8.01 -7.48
N ASN A 45 1.41 7.06 -6.55
CA ASN A 45 0.34 6.08 -6.46
C ASN A 45 0.21 5.44 -5.06
N SER A 46 -0.99 4.97 -4.75
CA SER A 46 -1.25 4.25 -3.49
C SER A 46 -2.25 3.12 -3.70
N CYS A 47 -3.45 3.36 -4.25
CA CYS A 47 -4.48 2.30 -4.28
C CYS A 47 -4.67 1.53 -5.60
N ASN A 48 -4.24 2.10 -6.73
CA ASN A 48 -4.55 1.64 -8.10
C ASN A 48 -6.04 1.40 -8.46
N GLN A 49 -7.00 1.86 -7.64
CA GLN A 49 -8.44 1.62 -7.81
C GLN A 49 -9.29 2.91 -7.77
N GLY A 50 -8.66 4.08 -7.94
CA GLY A 50 -9.37 5.35 -8.04
C GLY A 50 -9.97 5.90 -6.73
N THR A 51 -9.53 5.42 -5.55
CA THR A 51 -10.11 5.83 -4.25
C THR A 51 -9.22 6.74 -3.40
N CYS A 52 -7.91 6.82 -3.69
CA CYS A 52 -6.95 7.58 -2.86
C CYS A 52 -6.65 9.01 -3.36
N GLY A 53 -6.80 9.28 -4.67
CA GLY A 53 -6.45 10.56 -5.28
C GLY A 53 -4.95 10.84 -5.45
N THR A 54 -4.05 9.97 -4.97
CA THR A 54 -2.59 10.17 -5.04
C THR A 54 -2.06 10.29 -6.46
N CYS A 55 -2.57 9.48 -7.39
CA CYS A 55 -2.13 9.45 -8.78
C CYS A 55 -2.71 10.57 -9.66
N LYS A 56 -3.10 11.70 -9.05
CA LYS A 56 -3.62 12.83 -9.81
C LYS A 56 -2.52 13.47 -10.65
N VAL A 57 -2.83 13.69 -11.93
CA VAL A 57 -1.94 14.34 -12.89
C VAL A 57 -2.75 15.36 -13.67
N ARG A 58 -2.12 16.46 -14.06
CA ARG A 58 -2.76 17.50 -14.87
C ARG A 58 -2.65 17.13 -16.34
N LEU A 59 -3.77 17.12 -17.06
CA LEU A 59 -3.78 16.94 -18.51
C LEU A 59 -3.40 18.28 -19.18
N CYS A 60 -2.24 18.33 -19.82
CA CYS A 60 -1.72 19.53 -20.49
C CYS A 60 -2.15 19.61 -21.95
N SER A 61 -2.21 18.47 -22.64
CA SER A 61 -2.61 18.36 -24.05
C SER A 61 -3.08 16.93 -24.36
N GLY A 62 -3.78 16.75 -25.47
CA GLY A 62 -4.33 15.46 -25.89
C GLY A 62 -5.68 15.16 -25.23
N THR A 63 -6.16 13.93 -25.44
CA THR A 63 -7.42 13.45 -24.88
C THR A 63 -7.22 12.11 -24.18
N VAL A 64 -7.90 11.97 -23.04
CA VAL A 64 -7.96 10.73 -22.29
C VAL A 64 -9.42 10.36 -22.06
N ASP A 65 -9.70 9.08 -22.01
CA ASP A 65 -10.92 8.55 -21.43
C ASP A 65 -10.69 8.40 -19.93
N ALA A 66 -11.33 9.27 -19.15
CA ALA A 66 -11.24 9.32 -17.70
C ALA A 66 -12.64 9.17 -17.11
N PRO A 67 -12.87 8.21 -16.19
CA PRO A 67 -14.18 8.05 -15.57
C PRO A 67 -14.50 9.23 -14.65
N GLU A 68 -15.78 9.41 -14.35
CA GLU A 68 -16.21 10.34 -13.30
C GLU A 68 -15.67 9.90 -11.95
N VAL A 69 -15.11 10.84 -11.19
CA VAL A 69 -14.50 10.60 -9.89
C VAL A 69 -15.24 11.42 -8.83
N PRO A 70 -15.59 10.84 -7.67
CA PRO A 70 -16.20 11.60 -6.60
C PRO A 70 -15.33 12.79 -6.15
N GLU A 71 -15.96 13.92 -5.81
CA GLU A 71 -15.26 15.11 -5.30
C GLU A 71 -14.42 14.83 -4.04
N THR A 72 -14.78 13.79 -3.28
CA THR A 72 -14.02 13.32 -2.12
C THR A 72 -12.66 12.74 -2.47
N VAL A 73 -12.46 12.30 -3.72
CA VAL A 73 -11.19 11.75 -4.23
C VAL A 73 -10.45 12.80 -5.07
N LEU A 74 -11.16 13.49 -5.96
CA LEU A 74 -10.60 14.56 -6.79
C LEU A 74 -11.53 15.77 -6.74
N GLY A 75 -11.14 16.80 -6.01
CA GLY A 75 -12.00 17.96 -5.73
C GLY A 75 -12.37 18.76 -6.98
N ALA A 76 -13.49 19.49 -6.92
CA ALA A 76 -14.04 20.25 -8.04
C ALA A 76 -13.04 21.24 -8.65
N ASP A 77 -12.22 21.91 -7.84
CA ASP A 77 -11.18 22.83 -8.33
C ASP A 77 -10.09 22.11 -9.13
N ASP A 78 -9.69 20.91 -8.69
CA ASP A 78 -8.71 20.09 -9.42
C ASP A 78 -9.33 19.58 -10.74
N GLN A 79 -10.59 19.13 -10.73
CA GLN A 79 -11.29 18.74 -11.95
C GLN A 79 -11.40 19.90 -12.95
N ALA A 80 -11.77 21.10 -12.48
CA ALA A 80 -11.86 22.31 -13.29
C ALA A 80 -10.49 22.73 -13.88
N ARG A 81 -9.39 22.40 -13.20
CA ARG A 81 -8.01 22.63 -13.65
C ARG A 81 -7.49 21.53 -14.59
N GLY A 82 -8.32 20.55 -14.97
CA GLY A 82 -7.96 19.48 -15.89
C GLY A 82 -7.16 18.35 -15.24
N PHE A 83 -7.28 18.15 -13.93
CA PHE A 83 -6.70 16.97 -13.29
C PHE A 83 -7.51 15.72 -13.60
N VAL A 84 -6.79 14.62 -13.76
CA VAL A 84 -7.34 13.27 -13.92
C VAL A 84 -6.56 12.29 -13.03
N LEU A 85 -7.13 11.10 -12.79
CA LEU A 85 -6.44 10.04 -12.06
C LEU A 85 -5.70 9.11 -13.02
N ALA A 86 -4.37 9.10 -13.01
CA ALA A 86 -3.56 8.28 -13.92
C ALA A 86 -3.89 6.78 -13.86
N CYS A 87 -4.31 6.25 -12.72
CA CYS A 87 -4.72 4.83 -12.60
C CYS A 87 -6.06 4.50 -13.27
N GLN A 88 -6.87 5.51 -13.60
CA GLN A 88 -8.20 5.34 -14.20
C GLN A 88 -8.29 5.88 -15.62
N SER A 89 -7.39 6.80 -16.01
CA SER A 89 -7.36 7.42 -17.32
C SER A 89 -6.63 6.56 -18.37
N ARG A 90 -7.16 6.52 -19.59
CA ARG A 90 -6.56 5.84 -20.77
C ARG A 90 -6.40 6.83 -21.92
N PRO A 91 -5.30 6.79 -22.69
CA PRO A 91 -5.10 7.75 -23.77
C PRO A 91 -6.03 7.48 -24.96
N ARG A 92 -6.48 8.55 -25.61
CA ARG A 92 -7.22 8.52 -26.89
C ARG A 92 -6.50 9.29 -28.01
N SER A 93 -5.41 9.96 -27.65
CA SER A 93 -4.44 10.58 -28.56
C SER A 93 -3.06 10.61 -27.89
N ASP A 94 -2.04 11.00 -28.65
CA ASP A 94 -0.80 11.52 -28.06
C ASP A 94 -1.15 12.57 -26.99
N THR A 95 -0.59 12.43 -25.79
CA THR A 95 -1.04 13.13 -24.58
C THR A 95 0.16 13.65 -23.80
N THR A 96 0.04 14.86 -23.24
CA THR A 96 1.03 15.37 -22.27
C THR A 96 0.38 15.54 -20.91
N ILE A 97 0.99 14.97 -19.87
CA ILE A 97 0.59 15.11 -18.48
C ILE A 97 1.67 15.80 -17.63
N GLU A 98 1.27 16.42 -16.53
CA GLU A 98 2.19 16.98 -15.55
C GLU A 98 1.87 16.44 -14.15
N VAL A 99 2.92 16.12 -13.38
CA VAL A 99 2.81 15.78 -11.96
C VAL A 99 3.07 17.05 -11.15
N GLU A 100 2.02 17.59 -10.50
CA GLU A 100 2.17 18.69 -9.54
C GLU A 100 2.73 18.15 -8.20
N ALA A 101 4.03 17.84 -8.18
CA ALA A 101 4.77 17.59 -6.96
C ALA A 101 6.14 18.28 -7.03
N PRO A 102 6.52 19.11 -6.05
CA PRO A 102 7.80 19.83 -6.07
C PRO A 102 9.01 18.89 -5.98
N GLU A 103 8.83 17.67 -5.49
CA GLU A 103 9.83 16.61 -5.48
C GLU A 103 9.17 15.32 -5.95
N GLN A 104 9.66 14.73 -7.04
CA GLN A 104 9.23 13.39 -7.50
C GLN A 104 9.93 12.32 -6.65
N THR A 105 9.61 12.31 -5.35
CA THR A 105 10.06 11.31 -4.38
C THR A 105 9.06 10.17 -4.35
N GLY A 106 9.56 8.94 -4.26
CA GLY A 106 8.78 7.72 -4.41
C GLY A 106 9.61 6.56 -4.96
N PRO A 107 9.23 5.30 -4.67
CA PRO A 107 9.89 4.13 -5.22
C PRO A 107 9.90 4.13 -6.76
N ARG A 108 11.04 3.74 -7.35
CA ARG A 108 11.26 3.75 -8.81
C ARG A 108 11.38 2.35 -9.42
N HIS A 109 10.89 1.35 -8.71
CA HIS A 109 10.91 -0.04 -9.15
C HIS A 109 9.94 -0.23 -10.31
N ARG A 110 10.31 -1.07 -11.27
CA ARG A 110 9.47 -1.34 -12.44
C ARG A 110 8.31 -2.23 -12.05
N LEU A 111 7.11 -1.80 -12.43
CA LEU A 111 5.94 -2.66 -12.39
C LEU A 111 6.11 -3.80 -13.39
N ARG A 112 5.86 -5.04 -12.95
CA ARG A 112 5.87 -6.23 -13.81
C ARG A 112 4.78 -7.21 -13.39
N ASP A 113 4.42 -8.08 -14.33
CA ASP A 113 3.61 -9.25 -14.05
C ASP A 113 4.52 -10.33 -13.47
N VAL A 114 4.04 -10.99 -12.42
CA VAL A 114 4.80 -11.97 -11.63
C VAL A 114 3.92 -13.18 -11.41
N ALA A 115 4.35 -14.33 -11.92
CA ALA A 115 3.81 -15.61 -11.49
C ALA A 115 4.54 -16.06 -10.22
N GLY A 116 3.80 -16.65 -9.29
CA GLY A 116 4.38 -17.23 -8.08
C GLY A 116 3.65 -18.49 -7.65
N THR A 117 4.30 -19.32 -6.84
CA THR A 117 3.71 -20.54 -6.29
C THR A 117 3.54 -20.38 -4.79
N VAL A 118 2.35 -20.70 -4.27
CA VAL A 118 2.10 -20.69 -2.82
C VAL A 118 3.04 -21.70 -2.16
N HIS A 119 3.97 -21.18 -1.36
CA HIS A 119 4.90 -21.97 -0.58
C HIS A 119 4.28 -22.46 0.73
N GLY A 120 3.50 -21.60 1.38
CA GLY A 120 2.97 -21.87 2.71
C GLY A 120 1.77 -20.98 3.03
N ILE A 121 0.84 -21.54 3.80
CA ILE A 121 -0.29 -20.82 4.37
C ILE A 121 -0.35 -21.16 5.85
N GLU A 122 -0.25 -20.14 6.70
CA GLU A 122 -0.30 -20.30 8.14
C GLU A 122 -1.44 -19.49 8.72
N THR A 123 -2.31 -20.11 9.53
CA THR A 123 -3.29 -19.37 10.32
C THR A 123 -2.60 -18.78 11.54
N VAL A 124 -2.38 -17.46 11.53
CA VAL A 124 -1.59 -16.77 12.57
C VAL A 124 -2.45 -16.09 13.63
N ALA A 125 -3.74 -15.87 13.35
CA ALA A 125 -4.73 -15.34 14.29
C ALA A 125 -6.16 -15.63 13.81
N HIS A 126 -7.16 -15.26 14.62
CA HIS A 126 -8.56 -15.26 14.22
C HIS A 126 -8.75 -14.45 12.94
N ASP A 127 -9.36 -15.10 11.93
CA ASP A 127 -9.60 -14.52 10.61
C ASP A 127 -8.33 -13.94 9.95
N THR A 128 -7.15 -14.47 10.25
CA THR A 128 -5.89 -13.94 9.72
C THR A 128 -4.94 -15.07 9.33
N VAL A 129 -4.44 -15.02 8.09
CA VAL A 129 -3.45 -15.96 7.55
C VAL A 129 -2.22 -15.23 7.04
N THR A 130 -1.06 -15.86 7.18
CA THR A 130 0.15 -15.51 6.43
C THR A 130 0.23 -16.41 5.21
N VAL A 131 0.37 -15.81 4.02
CA VAL A 131 0.58 -16.52 2.75
C VAL A 131 1.99 -16.22 2.26
N LEU A 132 2.78 -17.27 2.05
CA LEU A 132 4.12 -17.21 1.49
C LEU A 132 4.08 -17.64 0.04
N VAL A 133 4.70 -16.87 -0.85
CA VAL A 133 4.69 -17.11 -2.30
C VAL A 133 6.12 -17.06 -2.83
N ASP A 134 6.59 -18.18 -3.36
CA ASP A 134 7.89 -18.24 -4.05
C ASP A 134 7.73 -17.71 -5.48
N ILE A 135 8.68 -16.89 -5.92
CA ILE A 135 8.74 -16.34 -7.28
C ILE A 135 10.09 -16.65 -7.92
N ASP A 136 10.11 -16.90 -9.24
CA ASP A 136 11.31 -17.36 -9.95
C ASP A 136 12.40 -16.30 -10.02
N GLU A 137 12.01 -15.05 -10.26
CA GLU A 137 12.91 -13.91 -10.34
C GLU A 137 12.69 -12.98 -9.14
N PRO A 138 13.75 -12.60 -8.39
CA PRO A 138 13.63 -11.64 -7.31
C PRO A 138 12.92 -10.37 -7.75
N LEU A 139 12.00 -9.87 -6.93
CA LEU A 139 11.30 -8.62 -7.15
C LEU A 139 12.09 -7.46 -6.54
N ASP A 140 12.45 -6.46 -7.34
CA ASP A 140 12.90 -5.18 -6.80
C ASP A 140 11.69 -4.41 -6.26
N PHE A 141 11.69 -4.09 -4.97
CA PHE A 141 10.66 -3.28 -4.32
C PHE A 141 11.22 -2.52 -3.12
N SER A 142 10.50 -1.48 -2.67
CA SER A 142 10.79 -0.77 -1.43
C SER A 142 9.90 -1.29 -0.30
N ALA A 143 10.46 -1.42 0.90
CA ALA A 143 9.74 -1.89 2.06
C ALA A 143 8.47 -1.07 2.33
N GLY A 144 7.31 -1.73 2.36
CA GLY A 144 5.98 -1.11 2.52
C GLY A 144 5.10 -1.12 1.26
N GLN A 145 5.69 -1.38 0.08
CA GLN A 145 4.93 -1.55 -1.17
C GLN A 145 4.01 -2.80 -1.14
N TYR A 146 3.14 -2.91 -2.14
CA TYR A 146 2.18 -4.02 -2.26
C TYR A 146 2.18 -4.66 -3.65
N MET A 147 1.60 -5.85 -3.72
CA MET A 147 1.27 -6.55 -4.97
C MET A 147 -0.24 -6.52 -5.18
N GLU A 148 -0.68 -6.43 -6.42
CA GLU A 148 -2.03 -6.84 -6.78
C GLU A 148 -2.02 -8.33 -7.15
N ILE A 149 -2.93 -9.09 -6.55
CA ILE A 149 -3.09 -10.54 -6.80
C ILE A 149 -4.43 -10.74 -7.52
N ALA A 150 -4.41 -11.46 -8.63
CA ALA A 150 -5.61 -11.83 -9.36
C ALA A 150 -6.43 -12.84 -8.57
N VAL A 151 -7.74 -12.66 -8.52
CA VAL A 151 -8.67 -13.60 -7.92
C VAL A 151 -9.13 -14.58 -9.00
N PRO A 152 -8.83 -15.88 -8.89
CA PRO A 152 -9.10 -16.85 -9.95
C PRO A 152 -10.57 -16.89 -10.35
N GLY A 153 -10.83 -16.82 -11.66
CA GLY A 153 -12.17 -16.98 -12.23
C GLY A 153 -13.12 -15.78 -12.09
N THR A 154 -12.69 -14.67 -11.48
CA THR A 154 -13.54 -13.47 -11.30
C THR A 154 -13.12 -12.27 -12.15
N GLY A 155 -11.87 -12.28 -12.64
CA GLY A 155 -11.27 -11.13 -13.34
C GLY A 155 -10.92 -9.96 -12.40
N GLU A 156 -11.09 -10.14 -11.09
CA GLU A 156 -10.82 -9.12 -10.10
C GLU A 156 -9.39 -9.18 -9.58
N TRP A 157 -8.83 -8.02 -9.24
CA TRP A 157 -7.52 -7.88 -8.61
C TRP A 157 -7.68 -7.34 -7.19
N ARG A 158 -6.80 -7.75 -6.27
CA ARG A 158 -6.76 -7.25 -4.88
C ARG A 158 -5.37 -6.92 -4.40
N GLN A 159 -5.28 -5.83 -3.65
CA GLN A 159 -4.06 -5.28 -3.10
C GLN A 159 -3.68 -5.99 -1.81
N TYR A 160 -2.46 -6.51 -1.73
CA TYR A 160 -1.88 -7.10 -0.51
C TYR A 160 -0.46 -6.59 -0.31
N SER A 161 -0.22 -5.88 0.80
CA SER A 161 1.10 -5.37 1.16
C SER A 161 2.08 -6.49 1.45
N MET A 162 3.32 -6.32 1.01
CA MET A 162 4.41 -7.25 1.29
C MET A 162 4.92 -7.04 2.73
N ALA A 163 5.01 -8.13 3.48
CA ALA A 163 5.55 -8.15 4.84
C ALA A 163 7.04 -8.51 4.90
N ASN A 164 7.53 -9.24 3.89
CA ASN A 164 8.94 -9.56 3.74
C ASN A 164 9.78 -8.29 3.46
N PRO A 165 11.02 -8.21 3.96
CA PRO A 165 11.92 -7.12 3.61
C PRO A 165 12.44 -7.26 2.17
N PRO A 166 12.86 -6.16 1.50
CA PRO A 166 13.48 -6.20 0.17
C PRO A 166 14.67 -7.17 0.04
N ALA A 167 15.41 -7.40 1.13
CA ALA A 167 16.49 -8.39 1.16
C ALA A 167 16.01 -9.84 0.92
N SER A 168 14.71 -10.13 1.09
CA SER A 168 14.07 -11.43 0.83
C SER A 168 13.13 -11.33 -0.37
N ALA A 169 13.69 -10.94 -1.52
CA ALA A 169 12.94 -10.60 -2.73
C ALA A 169 12.39 -11.78 -3.56
N SER A 170 12.77 -13.03 -3.26
CA SER A 170 12.29 -14.23 -3.98
C SER A 170 11.15 -14.97 -3.28
N ARG A 171 10.80 -14.57 -2.04
CA ARG A 171 9.68 -15.12 -1.28
C ARG A 171 8.87 -13.98 -0.72
N LEU A 172 7.71 -13.75 -1.32
CA LEU A 172 6.79 -12.71 -0.88
C LEU A 172 5.95 -13.22 0.29
N GLU A 173 5.75 -12.38 1.29
CA GLU A 173 4.90 -12.67 2.46
C GLU A 173 3.72 -11.69 2.50
N PHE A 174 2.51 -12.22 2.62
CA PHE A 174 1.30 -11.44 2.76
C PHE A 174 0.56 -11.81 4.05
N GLN A 175 0.13 -10.82 4.82
CA GLN A 175 -0.67 -11.02 6.03
C GLN A 175 -2.10 -10.61 5.73
N ILE A 176 -3.01 -11.57 5.65
CA ILE A 176 -4.32 -11.40 5.01
C ILE A 176 -5.43 -11.65 6.02
N ARG A 177 -6.31 -10.66 6.17
CA ARG A 177 -7.51 -10.75 7.01
C ARG A 177 -8.68 -11.28 6.18
N ARG A 178 -9.44 -12.23 6.73
CA ARG A 178 -10.73 -12.62 6.18
C ARG A 178 -11.71 -11.44 6.23
N VAL A 179 -12.38 -11.20 5.12
CA VAL A 179 -13.52 -10.27 5.04
C VAL A 179 -14.74 -11.14 4.73
N PRO A 180 -15.70 -11.30 5.67
CA PRO A 180 -16.88 -12.11 5.44
C PRO A 180 -17.62 -11.72 4.16
N GLY A 181 -17.94 -12.70 3.31
CA GLY A 181 -18.56 -12.49 2.00
C GLY A 181 -17.65 -11.83 0.94
N GLY A 182 -16.37 -11.60 1.25
CA GLY A 182 -15.41 -11.01 0.33
C GLY A 182 -14.99 -11.98 -0.77
N VAL A 183 -15.02 -11.53 -2.02
CA VAL A 183 -14.70 -12.34 -3.21
C VAL A 183 -13.32 -12.99 -3.12
N ALA A 184 -12.28 -12.22 -2.75
CA ALA A 184 -10.91 -12.72 -2.68
C ALA A 184 -10.62 -13.51 -1.41
N THR A 185 -11.09 -13.04 -0.26
CA THR A 185 -10.69 -13.62 1.03
C THR A 185 -11.59 -14.79 1.39
N ASP A 186 -12.87 -14.56 1.62
CA ASP A 186 -13.82 -15.62 1.97
C ASP A 186 -14.08 -16.58 0.81
N GLY A 187 -14.21 -16.04 -0.41
CA GLY A 187 -14.51 -16.80 -1.62
C GLY A 187 -13.34 -17.60 -2.19
N TRP A 188 -12.10 -17.31 -1.77
CA TRP A 188 -10.93 -17.96 -2.35
C TRP A 188 -9.81 -18.25 -1.34
N ILE A 189 -9.15 -17.22 -0.76
CA ILE A 189 -7.96 -17.42 0.09
C ILE A 189 -8.27 -18.31 1.30
N PHE A 190 -9.42 -18.12 1.95
CA PHE A 190 -9.89 -18.92 3.09
C PHE A 190 -10.78 -20.10 2.66
N GLY A 191 -11.16 -20.18 1.39
CA GLY A 191 -12.11 -21.16 0.87
C GLY A 191 -11.49 -22.30 0.08
N GLY A 192 -10.32 -22.08 -0.56
CA GLY A 192 -9.72 -23.07 -1.45
C GLY A 192 -8.31 -22.76 -1.96
N LEU A 193 -7.61 -21.75 -1.43
CA LEU A 193 -6.18 -21.58 -1.69
C LEU A 193 -5.39 -22.66 -0.91
N ASP A 194 -4.41 -23.28 -1.57
CA ASP A 194 -3.57 -24.32 -0.97
C ASP A 194 -2.11 -24.18 -1.45
N VAL A 195 -1.20 -24.84 -0.75
CA VAL A 195 0.22 -24.92 -1.10
C VAL A 195 0.38 -25.57 -2.48
N GLY A 196 1.25 -24.99 -3.30
CA GLY A 196 1.48 -25.41 -4.68
C GLY A 196 0.56 -24.76 -5.71
N HIS A 197 -0.46 -24.00 -5.30
CA HIS A 197 -1.25 -23.21 -6.24
C HIS A 197 -0.43 -22.08 -6.86
N GLU A 198 -0.62 -21.85 -8.15
CA GLU A 198 -0.04 -20.71 -8.86
C GLU A 198 -0.88 -19.45 -8.63
N LEU A 199 -0.19 -18.32 -8.44
CA LEU A 199 -0.77 -17.00 -8.30
C LEU A 199 -0.28 -16.10 -9.44
N GLU A 200 -1.23 -15.41 -10.08
CA GLU A 200 -0.94 -14.30 -10.96
C GLU A 200 -0.93 -13.01 -10.13
N MET A 201 0.18 -12.29 -10.19
CA MET A 201 0.39 -11.06 -9.43
C MET A 201 0.97 -9.97 -10.34
N ARG A 202 0.82 -8.71 -9.93
CA ARG A 202 1.49 -7.58 -10.57
C ARG A 202 1.95 -6.56 -9.54
N GLY A 203 3.16 -6.06 -9.69
CA GLY A 203 3.75 -5.07 -8.79
C GLY A 203 5.25 -4.87 -9.02
N PRO A 204 5.92 -4.14 -8.11
CA PRO A 204 5.34 -3.52 -6.91
C PRO A 204 4.55 -2.25 -7.21
N TRP A 205 3.60 -1.94 -6.34
CA TRP A 205 2.84 -0.69 -6.33
C TRP A 205 3.00 0.07 -5.01
N GLY A 206 2.65 1.35 -5.02
CA GLY A 206 2.45 2.19 -3.83
C GLY A 206 3.64 3.05 -3.45
N ASP A 207 3.34 4.24 -2.93
CA ASP A 207 4.28 5.21 -2.38
C ASP A 207 4.45 5.09 -0.85
N PHE A 208 3.69 4.18 -0.21
CA PHE A 208 3.86 3.90 1.22
C PHE A 208 5.12 3.07 1.44
N ALA A 209 6.27 3.72 1.32
CA ALA A 209 7.56 3.05 1.34
C ALA A 209 8.53 3.69 2.33
N TYR A 210 9.41 2.86 2.86
CA TYR A 210 10.64 3.30 3.49
C TYR A 210 11.68 3.60 2.41
N GLU A 211 12.21 4.82 2.43
CA GLU A 211 13.25 5.29 1.52
C GLU A 211 14.51 5.64 2.33
N PRO A 212 15.60 4.87 2.17
CA PRO A 212 16.86 5.16 2.85
C PRO A 212 17.34 6.58 2.54
N GLY A 213 17.66 7.34 3.60
CA GLY A 213 18.15 8.72 3.48
C GLY A 213 17.10 9.78 3.15
N ALA A 214 15.81 9.43 3.09
CA ALA A 214 14.74 10.42 2.91
C ALA A 214 14.49 11.30 4.14
N ASP A 215 14.84 10.81 5.34
CA ASP A 215 14.73 11.54 6.60
C ASP A 215 16.12 11.83 7.18
N GLU A 216 16.21 12.79 8.12
CA GLU A 216 17.46 13.08 8.83
C GLU A 216 17.97 11.81 9.55
N PRO A 217 19.29 11.60 9.64
CA PRO A 217 19.86 10.48 10.41
C PRO A 217 19.25 10.40 11.81
N GLU A 218 19.06 9.19 12.31
CA GLU A 218 18.52 8.92 13.66
C GLU A 218 17.07 9.40 13.89
N THR A 219 16.36 9.90 12.87
CA THR A 219 14.92 10.28 12.97
C THR A 219 14.10 9.11 13.53
N PRO A 220 13.47 9.25 14.72
CA PRO A 220 12.66 8.20 15.31
C PRO A 220 11.40 7.90 14.49
N MET A 221 11.04 6.62 14.42
CA MET A 221 9.89 6.15 13.66
C MET A 221 8.71 5.78 14.56
N LEU A 222 7.52 6.25 14.19
CA LEU A 222 6.25 5.83 14.78
C LEU A 222 5.46 4.98 13.79
N LEU A 223 5.24 3.71 14.09
CA LEU A 223 4.52 2.77 13.24
C LEU A 223 3.15 2.48 13.87
N LEU A 224 2.05 2.80 13.19
CA LEU A 224 0.69 2.52 13.65
C LEU A 224 -0.01 1.53 12.73
N ALA A 225 -0.20 0.30 13.20
CA ALA A 225 -0.91 -0.76 12.51
C ALA A 225 -2.34 -0.92 13.05
N GLY A 226 -3.29 -1.14 12.14
CA GLY A 226 -4.62 -1.65 12.48
C GLY A 226 -4.87 -2.99 11.81
N GLY A 227 -5.04 -4.06 12.59
CA GLY A 227 -5.13 -5.43 12.06
C GLY A 227 -3.96 -5.75 11.13
N THR A 228 -4.26 -6.28 9.94
CA THR A 228 -3.25 -6.64 8.95
C THR A 228 -2.51 -5.47 8.30
N GLY A 229 -2.81 -4.22 8.67
CA GLY A 229 -1.92 -3.10 8.39
C GLY A 229 -0.53 -3.24 9.04
N LEU A 230 -0.32 -4.26 9.88
CA LEU A 230 1.00 -4.67 10.36
C LEU A 230 1.93 -5.20 9.25
N ALA A 231 1.39 -5.73 8.15
CA ALA A 231 2.19 -6.34 7.08
C ALA A 231 3.26 -5.39 6.52
N PRO A 232 2.91 -4.21 5.93
CA PRO A 232 3.92 -3.31 5.38
C PRO A 232 4.82 -2.73 6.48
N LEU A 233 4.33 -2.57 7.71
CA LEU A 233 5.13 -2.08 8.83
C LEU A 233 6.18 -3.10 9.28
N THR A 234 5.92 -4.39 9.10
CA THR A 234 6.91 -5.47 9.32
C THR A 234 8.08 -5.31 8.35
N SER A 235 7.77 -5.15 7.06
CA SER A 235 8.78 -4.91 6.01
C SER A 235 9.58 -3.63 6.28
N ILE A 236 8.89 -2.52 6.61
CA ILE A 236 9.50 -1.22 6.90
C ILE A 236 10.43 -1.30 8.12
N ALA A 237 9.98 -1.89 9.22
CA ALA A 237 10.81 -2.00 10.43
C ALA A 237 12.04 -2.88 10.19
N ALA A 238 11.88 -4.00 9.49
CA ALA A 238 12.99 -4.89 9.15
C ALA A 238 14.05 -4.18 8.30
N GLN A 239 13.64 -3.42 7.27
CA GLN A 239 14.56 -2.64 6.46
C GLN A 239 15.23 -1.52 7.27
N ALA A 240 14.45 -0.75 8.04
CA ALA A 240 14.96 0.35 8.83
C ALA A 240 15.98 -0.08 9.90
N LEU A 241 15.77 -1.25 10.52
CA LEU A 241 16.71 -1.85 11.48
C LEU A 241 17.93 -2.52 10.81
N THR A 242 17.82 -2.88 9.53
CA THR A 242 18.97 -3.35 8.74
C THR A 242 19.90 -2.17 8.44
N ASP A 243 19.31 -1.03 8.07
CA ASP A 243 20.06 0.19 7.73
C ASP A 243 20.62 0.89 8.98
N ASP A 244 19.89 0.83 10.09
CA ASP A 244 20.28 1.39 11.39
C ASP A 244 19.78 0.49 12.54
N PRO A 245 20.63 -0.44 13.05
CA PRO A 245 20.26 -1.37 14.11
C PRO A 245 19.86 -0.73 15.43
N ASP A 246 20.27 0.51 15.69
CA ASP A 246 20.00 1.25 16.92
C ASP A 246 18.83 2.22 16.78
N ARG A 247 18.18 2.27 15.61
CA ARG A 247 17.07 3.17 15.32
C ARG A 247 15.95 3.06 16.35
N GLU A 248 15.48 4.22 16.80
CA GLU A 248 14.29 4.32 17.65
C GLU A 248 13.02 4.06 16.82
N ILE A 249 12.28 2.99 17.15
CA ILE A 249 11.04 2.59 16.49
C ILE A 249 9.97 2.30 17.54
N HIS A 250 8.84 2.98 17.45
CA HIS A 250 7.66 2.71 18.29
C HIS A 250 6.55 2.12 17.43
N LEU A 251 6.26 0.83 17.62
CA LEU A 251 5.20 0.12 16.90
C LEU A 251 3.98 -0.09 17.80
N TYR A 252 2.84 0.45 17.38
CA TYR A 252 1.53 0.19 17.98
C TYR A 252 0.69 -0.70 17.06
N HIS A 253 0.25 -1.86 17.55
CA HIS A 253 -0.60 -2.78 16.80
C HIS A 253 -2.00 -2.85 17.41
N GLY A 254 -2.95 -2.18 16.75
CA GLY A 254 -4.34 -2.08 17.17
C GLY A 254 -5.20 -3.19 16.58
N VAL A 255 -5.85 -3.97 17.45
CA VAL A 255 -6.85 -4.97 17.06
C VAL A 255 -8.10 -4.90 17.95
N ARG A 256 -9.10 -5.75 17.65
CA ARG A 256 -10.35 -5.78 18.42
C ARG A 256 -10.21 -6.65 19.66
N HIS A 257 -9.80 -7.89 19.46
CA HIS A 257 -9.67 -8.89 20.52
C HIS A 257 -8.28 -9.50 20.55
N GLU A 258 -7.92 -10.12 21.67
CA GLU A 258 -6.63 -10.79 21.82
C GLU A 258 -6.43 -11.87 20.75
N ALA A 259 -7.50 -12.56 20.35
CA ALA A 259 -7.47 -13.55 19.27
C ALA A 259 -7.11 -12.98 17.89
N ASP A 260 -7.21 -11.66 17.68
CA ASP A 260 -6.79 -11.01 16.44
C ASP A 260 -5.29 -10.63 16.46
N LEU A 261 -4.59 -10.75 17.60
CA LEU A 261 -3.15 -10.47 17.69
C LEU A 261 -2.36 -11.64 17.12
N TYR A 262 -1.35 -11.32 16.30
CA TYR A 262 -0.41 -12.30 15.74
C TYR A 262 1.01 -11.74 15.72
N HIS A 263 2.00 -12.63 15.54
CA HIS A 263 3.43 -12.31 15.53
C HIS A 263 3.94 -11.57 16.80
N GLN A 264 3.21 -11.65 17.92
CA GLN A 264 3.59 -10.96 19.16
C GLN A 264 4.98 -11.40 19.65
N GLN A 265 5.23 -12.71 19.65
CA GLN A 265 6.53 -13.26 20.05
C GLN A 265 7.65 -12.77 19.14
N PHE A 266 7.44 -12.76 17.82
CA PHE A 266 8.42 -12.22 16.87
C PHE A 266 8.79 -10.77 17.20
N TRP A 267 7.80 -9.91 17.47
CA TRP A 267 8.06 -8.50 17.80
C TRP A 267 8.72 -8.32 19.16
N GLN A 268 8.39 -9.15 20.14
CA GLN A 268 9.03 -9.16 21.46
C GLN A 268 10.51 -9.55 21.33
N GLU A 269 10.81 -10.64 20.63
CA GLU A 269 12.19 -11.09 20.37
C GLU A 269 12.99 -10.07 19.53
N LEU A 270 12.32 -9.34 18.62
CA LEU A 270 12.95 -8.27 17.87
C LEU A 270 13.28 -7.07 18.78
N ALA A 271 12.37 -6.69 19.69
CA ALA A 271 12.59 -5.62 20.67
C ALA A 271 13.69 -5.96 21.71
N GLU A 272 13.84 -7.25 22.05
CA GLU A 272 14.97 -7.71 22.88
C GLU A 272 16.33 -7.54 22.19
N ARG A 273 16.37 -7.73 20.86
CA ARG A 273 17.58 -7.56 20.04
C ARG A 273 17.89 -6.10 19.72
N HIS A 274 16.87 -5.28 19.52
CA HIS A 274 16.98 -3.87 19.16
C HIS A 274 16.40 -2.99 20.26
N ARG A 275 17.26 -2.43 21.12
CA ARG A 275 16.82 -1.66 22.30
C ARG A 275 16.01 -0.39 21.95
N GLY A 276 16.16 0.13 20.74
CA GLY A 276 15.37 1.25 20.21
C GLY A 276 13.96 0.87 19.75
N LEU A 277 13.66 -0.43 19.61
CA LEU A 277 12.35 -0.91 19.19
C LEU A 277 11.44 -1.17 20.39
N THR A 278 10.26 -0.55 20.37
CA THR A 278 9.17 -0.83 21.32
C THR A 278 7.95 -1.36 20.55
N TYR A 279 7.41 -2.49 20.99
CA TYR A 279 6.17 -3.07 20.47
C TYR A 279 5.03 -2.97 21.50
N VAL A 280 3.91 -2.39 21.09
CA VAL A 280 2.76 -2.10 21.95
C VAL A 280 1.47 -2.63 21.30
N PRO A 281 0.97 -3.81 21.67
CA PRO A 281 -0.35 -4.25 21.25
C PRO A 281 -1.42 -3.39 21.93
N CYS A 282 -2.51 -3.09 21.22
CA CYS A 282 -3.63 -2.27 21.71
C CYS A 282 -4.96 -2.99 21.41
N LEU A 283 -5.74 -3.31 22.44
CA LEU A 283 -7.04 -3.98 22.29
C LEU A 283 -8.20 -3.00 22.49
N SER A 284 -9.06 -2.87 21.48
CA SER A 284 -10.21 -1.94 21.52
C SER A 284 -11.49 -2.52 22.11
N ARG A 285 -11.61 -3.86 22.21
CA ARG A 285 -12.84 -4.56 22.65
C ARG A 285 -12.59 -5.69 23.66
N SER A 286 -11.44 -5.71 24.33
CA SER A 286 -11.10 -6.74 25.34
C SER A 286 -10.46 -6.12 26.56
N GLU A 287 -10.78 -6.66 27.74
CA GLU A 287 -10.04 -6.40 28.97
C GLU A 287 -8.79 -7.29 28.99
N TRP A 288 -7.63 -6.70 29.27
CA TRP A 288 -6.36 -7.40 29.37
C TRP A 288 -5.34 -6.54 30.13
N VAL A 289 -4.16 -7.07 30.41
CA VAL A 289 -3.13 -6.38 31.20
C VAL A 289 -2.42 -5.26 30.42
N GLY A 290 -2.47 -5.30 29.09
CA GLY A 290 -1.81 -4.31 28.23
C GLY A 290 -2.67 -3.07 27.90
N ARG A 291 -2.28 -2.34 26.84
CA ARG A 291 -2.98 -1.12 26.41
C ARG A 291 -4.39 -1.42 25.91
N THR A 292 -5.39 -0.76 26.47
CA THR A 292 -6.76 -0.77 25.98
C THR A 292 -7.06 0.49 25.15
N GLY A 293 -7.96 0.38 24.18
CA GLY A 293 -8.38 1.51 23.34
C GLY A 293 -7.76 1.49 21.94
N TYR A 294 -7.79 2.63 21.25
CA TYR A 294 -7.29 2.76 19.88
C TYR A 294 -5.84 3.24 19.85
N VAL A 295 -5.07 2.83 18.85
CA VAL A 295 -3.64 3.21 18.71
C VAL A 295 -3.43 4.72 18.65
N GLY A 296 -4.37 5.47 18.08
CA GLY A 296 -4.31 6.93 18.05
C GLY A 296 -4.42 7.57 19.43
N ASP A 297 -5.16 6.95 20.35
CA ASP A 297 -5.29 7.41 21.74
C ASP A 297 -4.03 7.05 22.53
N ALA A 298 -3.49 5.84 22.35
CA ALA A 298 -2.22 5.45 22.94
C ALA A 298 -1.09 6.41 22.56
N VAL A 299 -1.01 6.84 21.29
CA VAL A 299 -0.06 7.86 20.85
C VAL A 299 -0.26 9.20 21.55
N LEU A 300 -1.51 9.59 21.81
CA LEU A 300 -1.76 10.80 22.58
C LEU A 300 -1.25 10.64 24.02
N ASP A 301 -1.48 9.52 24.67
CA ASP A 301 -1.08 9.34 26.06
C ASP A 301 0.44 9.25 26.21
N ASP A 302 1.11 8.59 25.27
CA ASP A 302 2.53 8.24 25.39
C ASP A 302 3.49 9.35 24.94
N PHE A 303 3.06 10.20 24.00
CA PHE A 303 3.93 11.23 23.44
C PHE A 303 3.47 12.63 23.82
N ALA A 304 4.32 13.37 24.54
CA ALA A 304 4.10 14.80 24.76
C ALA A 304 4.18 15.59 23.43
N SER A 305 5.11 15.22 22.55
CA SER A 305 5.39 15.83 21.24
C SER A 305 5.99 14.79 20.29
N LEU A 306 5.62 14.89 19.02
CA LEU A 306 6.15 14.10 17.89
C LEU A 306 6.89 15.00 16.88
N ARG A 307 7.38 16.16 17.32
CA ARG A 307 8.33 16.94 16.51
C ARG A 307 9.62 16.15 16.33
N GLY A 308 10.12 16.08 15.10
CA GLY A 308 11.32 15.31 14.77
C GLY A 308 11.07 13.81 14.58
N TYR A 309 9.83 13.33 14.69
CA TYR A 309 9.46 11.97 14.34
C TYR A 309 8.98 11.89 12.89
N VAL A 310 9.06 10.69 12.33
CA VAL A 310 8.35 10.31 11.11
C VAL A 310 7.39 9.17 11.40
N ALA A 311 6.17 9.23 10.85
CA ALA A 311 5.15 8.24 11.12
C ALA A 311 4.74 7.46 9.87
N TYR A 312 4.50 6.17 10.05
CA TYR A 312 3.94 5.25 9.06
C TYR A 312 2.66 4.64 9.62
N LEU A 313 1.53 4.91 8.96
CA LEU A 313 0.21 4.47 9.42
C LEU A 313 -0.43 3.58 8.36
N CYS A 314 -0.79 2.35 8.72
CA CYS A 314 -1.41 1.42 7.79
C CYS A 314 -2.58 0.64 8.43
N GLY A 315 -3.68 0.52 7.69
CA GLY A 315 -4.83 -0.31 8.07
C GLY A 315 -6.16 0.29 7.60
N PRO A 316 -7.26 0.03 8.33
CA PRO A 316 -8.58 0.55 8.00
C PRO A 316 -8.60 2.09 7.92
N PRO A 317 -9.33 2.71 6.95
CA PRO A 317 -9.33 4.16 6.75
C PRO A 317 -9.61 4.98 8.01
N ALA A 318 -10.57 4.55 8.84
CA ALA A 318 -10.93 5.23 10.08
C ALA A 318 -9.77 5.26 11.10
N MET A 319 -9.01 4.16 11.20
CA MET A 319 -7.84 4.07 12.07
C MET A 319 -6.73 5.02 11.57
N VAL A 320 -6.44 4.97 10.27
CA VAL A 320 -5.42 5.84 9.65
C VAL A 320 -5.78 7.31 9.85
N ASP A 321 -7.03 7.72 9.61
CA ASP A 321 -7.46 9.10 9.78
C ASP A 321 -7.40 9.56 11.25
N ALA A 322 -7.73 8.69 12.20
CA ALA A 322 -7.58 8.96 13.62
C ALA A 322 -6.10 9.13 14.02
N GLY A 323 -5.22 8.24 13.53
CA GLY A 323 -3.78 8.30 13.78
C GLY A 323 -3.12 9.55 13.18
N VAL A 324 -3.50 9.96 11.95
CA VAL A 324 -3.03 11.22 11.34
C VAL A 324 -3.41 12.41 12.23
N LYS A 325 -4.65 12.45 12.74
CA LYS A 325 -5.10 13.51 13.65
C LYS A 325 -4.33 13.49 14.97
N ALA A 326 -4.05 12.31 15.53
CA ALA A 326 -3.25 12.17 16.75
C ALA A 326 -1.82 12.70 16.54
N CYS A 327 -1.16 12.32 15.45
CA CYS A 327 0.19 12.79 15.10
C CYS A 327 0.24 14.33 14.98
N LYS A 328 -0.73 14.92 14.26
CA LYS A 328 -0.83 16.38 14.10
C LYS A 328 -1.09 17.10 15.42
N ARG A 329 -1.96 16.56 16.29
CA ARG A 329 -2.20 17.11 17.65
C ARG A 329 -0.92 17.10 18.49
N ARG A 330 -0.06 16.10 18.31
CA ARG A 330 1.29 16.04 18.90
C ARG A 330 2.36 16.76 18.08
N ARG A 331 1.96 17.70 17.20
CA ARG A 331 2.84 18.63 16.48
C ARG A 331 3.74 17.98 15.42
N MET A 332 3.42 16.78 14.94
CA MET A 332 4.10 16.21 13.77
C MET A 332 3.69 16.98 12.50
N PRO A 333 4.65 17.49 11.69
CA PRO A 333 4.35 18.11 10.40
C PRO A 333 3.67 17.12 9.44
N ALA A 334 2.75 17.59 8.60
CA ALA A 334 2.02 16.72 7.66
C ALA A 334 2.94 15.96 6.69
N ARG A 335 4.06 16.57 6.28
CA ARG A 335 5.07 15.94 5.42
C ARG A 335 5.78 14.73 6.06
N ASN A 336 5.76 14.63 7.39
CA ASN A 336 6.36 13.52 8.13
C ASN A 336 5.35 12.39 8.41
N ILE A 337 4.14 12.45 7.85
CA ILE A 337 3.10 11.44 8.07
C ILE A 337 2.85 10.69 6.76
N ARG A 338 3.40 9.47 6.69
CA ARG A 338 3.19 8.52 5.60
C ARG A 338 2.01 7.61 5.95
N ARG A 339 1.15 7.32 4.98
CA ARG A 339 -0.11 6.61 5.24
C ARG A 339 -0.51 5.70 4.09
N GLU A 340 -1.06 4.54 4.44
CA GLU A 340 -1.65 3.58 3.51
C GLU A 340 -3.01 3.15 4.04
N LYS A 341 -4.03 3.19 3.18
CA LYS A 341 -5.41 2.91 3.59
C LYS A 341 -5.91 1.67 2.87
N TYR A 342 -6.28 0.65 3.64
CA TYR A 342 -6.97 -0.53 3.12
C TYR A 342 -8.45 -0.20 2.87
N THR A 343 -8.67 0.62 1.85
CA THR A 343 -10.00 1.00 1.38
C THR A 343 -10.61 -0.19 0.64
N PRO A 344 -11.79 -0.67 1.04
CA PRO A 344 -12.47 -1.76 0.32
C PRO A 344 -12.59 -1.45 -1.17
N SER A 345 -12.39 -2.48 -1.99
CA SER A 345 -12.58 -2.42 -3.44
C SER A 345 -14.06 -2.28 -3.80
N GLY A 346 -14.37 -1.36 -4.71
CA GLY A 346 -15.72 -1.04 -5.13
C GLY A 346 -16.25 0.24 -4.48
N ILE A 347 -17.00 1.05 -5.23
CA ILE A 347 -17.77 2.17 -4.67
C ILE A 347 -18.82 1.53 -3.75
N VAL A 348 -18.55 1.50 -2.44
CA VAL A 348 -19.59 1.16 -1.47
C VAL A 348 -20.70 2.17 -1.67
N PRO A 349 -21.92 1.77 -2.06
CA PRO A 349 -23.05 2.69 -2.06
C PRO A 349 -23.16 3.24 -0.64
N ALA A 350 -23.23 4.57 -0.50
CA ALA A 350 -23.33 5.21 0.80
C ALA A 350 -24.42 4.54 1.64
N GLY A 351 -24.04 3.78 2.68
CA GLY A 351 -25.04 3.10 3.52
C GLY A 351 -24.63 1.85 4.30
N LEU A 352 -23.45 1.25 4.09
CA LEU A 352 -23.05 0.05 4.84
C LEU A 352 -21.67 0.21 5.48
N SER A 353 -21.62 0.98 6.56
CA SER A 353 -20.62 0.83 7.62
C SER A 353 -21.11 -0.24 8.60
N ALA A 354 -20.37 -1.34 8.75
CA ALA A 354 -20.52 -2.29 9.84
C ALA A 354 -19.18 -2.47 10.55
#